data_AF-A0A565AN10-F1
#
_entry.id   AF-A0A565AN10-F1
#
_cell.length_a   1.000
_cell.length_b   1.000
_cell.length_c   1.000
_cell.angle_alpha   90.00
_cell.angle_beta   90.00
_cell.angle_gamma   90.00
#
_symmetry.space_group_name_H-M   'P 1'
#
loop_
_entity.id
_entity.type
_entity.pdbx_description
1 polymer ?
#
loop_
_entity_poly.entity_id
_entity_poly.type
_entity_poly.pdbx_seq_one_letter_code
_entity_poly.pdbx_strand_id
1 'polypeptide(L)'
;MKLTTTIIDLAAFNVTVLFKSPQMITVGIESVWGENFICSCIYASNFRNDRVTLWEEIRHIHTLYGHTNLPWIVLGDFNVILSSDEHSRVQYGLGNQAGMREFQELVADCELTDLGYTGPKLTWWNHQDDGPIGKCHY
;
A
#
# COMPACT_ATOMS: atom_id res chain seq x y z
N MET A 1 -33.00 5.07 -2.39
CA MET A 1 -31.66 5.45 -1.93
C MET A 1 -30.94 6.08 -3.12
N LYS A 2 -30.82 7.40 -3.17
CA LYS A 2 -30.14 8.08 -4.28
C LYS A 2 -28.64 7.98 -4.02
N LEU A 3 -27.91 7.32 -4.92
CA LEU A 3 -26.46 7.39 -4.96
C LEU A 3 -26.13 8.82 -5.39
N THR A 4 -25.76 9.67 -4.45
CA THR A 4 -25.19 10.98 -4.74
C THR A 4 -23.79 10.72 -5.28
N THR A 5 -23.63 10.75 -6.61
CA THR A 5 -22.32 10.77 -7.23
C THR A 5 -21.66 12.09 -6.86
N THR A 6 -20.84 12.08 -5.81
CA THR A 6 -19.98 13.22 -5.48
C THR A 6 -18.96 13.33 -6.60
N ILE A 7 -19.16 14.29 -7.49
CA ILE A 7 -18.10 14.73 -8.40
C ILE A 7 -17.05 15.37 -7.49
N ILE A 8 -15.90 14.72 -7.36
CA ILE A 8 -14.75 15.27 -6.64
C ILE A 8 -14.27 16.48 -7.44
N ASP A 9 -14.53 17.69 -6.93
CA ASP A 9 -13.97 18.89 -7.51
C ASP A 9 -12.46 18.91 -7.22
N LEU A 10 -11.64 18.72 -8.25
CA LEU A 10 -10.19 18.74 -8.10
C LEU A 10 -9.67 20.10 -7.62
N ALA A 11 -10.43 21.18 -7.78
CA ALA A 11 -10.09 22.49 -7.21
C ALA A 11 -10.21 22.54 -5.68
N ALA A 12 -10.81 21.53 -5.05
CA ALA A 12 -10.98 21.43 -3.60
C ALA A 12 -9.75 20.86 -2.87
N PHE A 13 -8.72 20.42 -3.60
CA PHE A 13 -7.52 19.82 -3.02
C PHE A 13 -6.25 20.49 -3.53
N ASN A 14 -5.37 20.87 -2.60
CA ASN A 14 -4.00 21.24 -2.88
C ASN A 14 -3.10 20.02 -2.64
N VAL A 15 -2.32 19.62 -3.65
CA VAL A 15 -1.47 18.42 -3.60
C VAL A 15 -0.02 18.82 -3.77
N THR A 16 0.81 18.50 -2.78
CA THR A 16 2.24 18.80 -2.77
C THR A 16 3.05 17.51 -2.74
N VAL A 17 4.02 17.36 -3.64
CA VAL A 17 4.94 16.21 -3.61
C VAL A 17 5.93 16.40 -2.45
N LEU A 18 5.92 15.47 -1.51
CA LEU A 18 6.80 15.46 -0.34
C LEU A 18 8.05 14.59 -0.59
N PHE A 19 7.88 13.47 -1.29
CA PHE A 19 8.96 12.54 -1.60
C PHE A 19 8.68 11.77 -2.89
N LYS A 20 9.73 11.36 -3.59
CA LYS A 20 9.63 10.45 -4.74
C LYS A 20 10.86 9.57 -4.86
N SER A 21 10.63 8.32 -5.23
CA SER A 21 11.63 7.32 -5.59
C SER A 21 11.11 6.48 -6.76
N PRO A 22 11.91 5.54 -7.32
CA PRO A 22 11.43 4.64 -8.36
C PRO A 22 10.24 3.75 -7.94
N GLN A 23 10.04 3.52 -6.63
CA GLN A 23 9.01 2.60 -6.10
C GLN A 23 7.90 3.30 -5.30
N MET A 24 8.04 4.60 -5.00
CA MET A 24 7.10 5.35 -4.16
C MET A 24 6.98 6.81 -4.58
N ILE A 25 5.77 7.35 -4.51
CA ILE A 25 5.51 8.79 -4.49
C ILE A 25 4.70 9.12 -3.23
N THR A 26 5.19 10.07 -2.44
CA THR A 26 4.47 10.59 -1.26
C THR A 26 4.02 12.01 -1.51
N VAL A 27 2.75 12.27 -1.25
CA VAL A 27 2.11 13.59 -1.39
C VAL A 27 1.45 14.00 -0.08
N GLY A 28 1.51 15.30 0.21
CA GLY A 28 0.66 15.96 1.20
C GLY A 28 -0.58 16.48 0.49
N ILE A 29 -1.75 16.18 1.04
CA ILE A 29 -3.03 16.58 0.49
C ILE A 29 -3.70 17.49 1.52
N GLU A 30 -3.97 18.72 1.09
CA GLU A 30 -4.70 19.70 1.88
C GLU A 30 -6.07 19.90 1.24
N SER A 31 -7.12 19.71 2.04
CA SER A 31 -8.48 19.94 1.60
C SER A 31 -8.96 21.32 2.00
N VAL A 32 -9.78 21.96 1.16
CA VAL A 32 -10.52 23.18 1.52
C VAL A 32 -11.46 22.99 2.73
N TRP A 33 -11.78 21.74 3.08
CA TRP A 33 -12.59 21.39 4.26
C TRP A 33 -11.75 21.16 5.52
N GLY A 34 -10.42 21.29 5.45
CA GLY A 34 -9.50 21.12 6.57
C GLY A 34 -9.09 19.68 6.87
N GLU A 35 -9.57 18.72 6.09
CA GLU A 35 -9.18 17.31 6.16
C GLU A 35 -7.85 17.11 5.42
N ASN A 36 -6.75 17.31 6.13
CA ASN A 36 -5.40 17.17 5.57
C ASN A 36 -4.82 15.80 5.90
N PHE A 37 -4.14 15.20 4.95
CA PHE A 37 -3.52 13.88 5.13
C PHE A 37 -2.32 13.71 4.21
N ILE A 38 -1.53 12.69 4.49
CA ILE A 38 -0.40 12.26 3.67
C ILE A 38 -0.79 10.98 2.95
N CYS A 39 -0.40 10.85 1.69
CA CYS A 39 -0.64 9.65 0.90
C CYS A 39 0.65 9.20 0.23
N SER A 40 1.02 7.94 0.42
CA SER A 40 2.12 7.27 -0.27
C SER A 40 1.57 6.23 -1.24
N CYS A 41 1.80 6.44 -2.53
CA CYS A 41 1.43 5.52 -3.59
C CYS A 41 2.63 4.66 -3.97
N ILE A 42 2.48 3.34 -3.86
CA ILE A 42 3.55 2.35 -4.00
C ILE A 42 3.42 1.54 -5.28
N TYR A 43 4.54 1.33 -5.96
CA TYR A 43 4.70 0.30 -6.97
C TYR A 43 6.05 -0.39 -6.75
N ALA A 44 6.03 -1.42 -5.91
CA ALA A 44 7.21 -2.10 -5.43
C ALA A 44 7.77 -3.10 -6.45
N SER A 45 9.08 -3.32 -6.39
CA SER A 45 9.78 -4.30 -7.22
C SER A 45 9.29 -5.73 -6.91
N ASN A 46 9.23 -6.54 -7.97
CA ASN A 46 9.01 -7.98 -7.86
C ASN A 46 10.15 -8.67 -7.10
N PHE A 47 11.36 -8.11 -7.13
CA PHE A 47 12.54 -8.69 -6.47
C PHE A 47 12.63 -8.24 -5.01
N ARG A 48 12.70 -9.21 -4.09
CA ARG A 48 12.80 -8.97 -2.64
C ARG A 48 13.93 -8.02 -2.26
N ASN A 49 15.11 -8.20 -2.86
CA ASN A 49 16.29 -7.41 -2.50
C ASN A 49 16.12 -5.92 -2.86
N ASP A 50 15.41 -5.61 -3.95
CA ASP A 50 15.15 -4.23 -4.36
C ASP A 50 14.11 -3.55 -3.46
N ARG A 51 13.23 -4.32 -2.82
CA ARG A 51 12.23 -3.78 -1.87
C ARG A 51 12.85 -3.31 -0.56
N VAL A 52 14.06 -3.75 -0.21
CA VAL A 52 14.75 -3.29 1.01
C VAL A 52 14.87 -1.77 1.01
N THR A 53 15.20 -1.16 -0.13
CA THR A 53 15.26 0.32 -0.25
C THR A 53 13.90 0.96 -0.03
N LEU A 54 12.83 0.40 -0.60
CA LEU A 54 11.46 0.89 -0.39
C LEU A 54 11.06 0.86 1.09
N TRP A 55 11.40 -0.22 1.81
CA TRP A 55 11.12 -0.34 3.24
C TRP A 55 11.76 0.77 4.07
N GLU A 56 13.04 1.07 3.80
CA GLU A 56 13.74 2.18 4.46
C GLU A 56 13.13 3.54 4.10
N GLU A 57 12.69 3.73 2.85
CA GLU A 57 12.02 4.95 2.43
C GLU A 57 10.68 5.14 3.17
N ILE A 58 9.88 4.08 3.34
CA ILE A 58 8.61 4.15 4.09
C ILE A 58 8.88 4.47 5.57
N ARG A 59 9.87 3.83 6.21
CA ARG A 59 10.28 4.18 7.59
C ARG A 59 10.78 5.61 7.71
N HIS A 60 11.46 6.11 6.68
CA HIS A 60 11.89 7.49 6.63
C HIS A 60 10.71 8.47 6.58
N ILE A 61 9.68 8.21 5.77
CA ILE A 61 8.44 9.00 5.75
C ILE A 61 7.74 8.96 7.11
N HIS A 62 7.63 7.77 7.72
CA HIS A 62 7.08 7.64 9.08
C HIS A 62 7.85 8.50 10.10
N THR A 63 9.19 8.49 10.04
CA THR A 63 10.04 9.28 10.94
C THR A 63 9.84 10.79 10.74
N LEU A 64 9.70 11.25 9.50
CA LEU A 64 9.53 12.66 9.17
C LEU A 64 8.15 13.20 9.54
N TYR A 65 7.10 12.39 9.39
CA TYR A 65 5.72 12.88 9.48
C TYR A 65 4.89 12.26 10.59
N GLY A 66 5.35 11.18 11.24
CA GLY A 66 4.60 10.49 12.30
C GLY A 66 4.27 11.38 13.50
N HIS A 67 5.07 12.41 13.75
CA HIS A 67 4.82 13.38 14.83
C HIS A 67 3.80 14.48 14.45
N THR A 68 3.33 14.54 13.20
CA THR A 68 2.48 15.64 12.72
C THR A 68 1.00 15.47 13.04
N ASN A 69 0.60 14.31 13.59
CA ASN A 69 -0.80 13.89 13.77
C ASN A 69 -1.64 13.90 12.49
N LEU A 70 -1.03 14.04 11.31
CA LEU A 70 -1.72 13.89 10.04
C LEU A 70 -1.97 12.40 9.78
N PRO A 71 -3.19 12.00 9.38
CA PRO A 71 -3.42 10.67 8.87
C PRO A 71 -2.47 10.37 7.70
N TRP A 72 -1.92 9.16 7.68
CA TRP A 72 -1.05 8.71 6.60
C TRP A 72 -1.63 7.45 5.96
N ILE A 73 -1.94 7.56 4.68
CA ILE A 73 -2.43 6.46 3.87
C ILE A 73 -1.26 5.93 3.05
N VAL A 74 -1.00 4.63 3.13
CA VAL A 74 -0.01 3.93 2.30
C VAL A 74 -0.76 2.89 1.49
N LEU A 75 -0.72 3.01 0.16
CA LEU A 75 -1.50 2.16 -0.75
C LEU A 75 -0.72 1.84 -2.02
N GLY A 76 -1.04 0.73 -2.66
CA GLY A 76 -0.50 0.33 -3.95
C GLY A 76 -0.06 -1.13 -4.03
N ASP A 77 0.75 -1.42 -5.05
CA ASP A 77 1.22 -2.77 -5.30
C ASP A 77 2.57 -2.99 -4.62
N PHE A 78 2.56 -3.75 -3.52
CA PHE A 78 3.75 -4.11 -2.77
C PHE A 78 4.48 -5.35 -3.33
N ASN A 79 3.86 -6.08 -4.28
CA ASN A 79 4.37 -7.34 -4.80
C ASN A 79 4.71 -8.40 -3.72
N VAL A 80 4.12 -8.26 -2.53
CA VAL A 80 4.22 -9.15 -1.39
C VAL A 80 2.93 -9.06 -0.57
N ILE A 81 2.55 -10.16 0.08
CA ILE A 81 1.35 -10.29 0.91
C ILE A 81 1.71 -10.16 2.39
N LEU A 82 0.79 -9.71 3.23
CA LEU A 82 0.92 -9.62 4.68
C LEU A 82 0.58 -10.93 5.37
N SER A 83 -0.28 -11.74 4.76
CA SER A 83 -0.71 -13.00 5.33
C SER A 83 -0.87 -14.08 4.27
N SER A 84 -0.64 -15.32 4.70
CA SER A 84 -0.61 -16.47 3.80
C SER A 84 -1.94 -16.72 3.08
N ASP A 85 -3.04 -16.34 3.71
CA ASP A 85 -4.41 -16.50 3.22
C ASP A 85 -4.77 -15.48 2.12
N GLU A 86 -3.88 -14.57 1.77
CA GLU A 86 -3.98 -13.62 0.66
C GLU A 86 -3.33 -14.15 -0.63
N HIS A 87 -3.02 -15.44 -0.68
CA HIS A 87 -2.43 -16.10 -1.84
C HIS A 87 -3.21 -17.36 -2.22
N SER A 88 -3.55 -17.51 -3.51
CA SER A 88 -4.40 -18.62 -3.98
C SER A 88 -3.81 -20.01 -3.73
N ARG A 89 -2.48 -20.09 -3.58
CA ARG A 89 -1.75 -21.35 -3.32
C ARG A 89 -1.48 -21.63 -1.83
N VAL A 90 -2.18 -20.98 -0.90
CA VAL A 90 -1.99 -21.19 0.56
C VAL A 90 -2.01 -22.68 0.94
N GLN A 91 -2.89 -23.47 0.32
CA GLN A 91 -3.05 -24.92 0.58
C GLN A 91 -1.84 -25.78 0.13
N TYR A 92 -0.98 -25.26 -0.73
CA TYR A 92 0.22 -25.94 -1.24
C TYR A 92 1.50 -25.48 -0.53
N GLY A 93 1.39 -24.58 0.44
CA GLY A 93 2.51 -23.90 1.07
C GLY A 93 3.07 -22.78 0.20
N LEU A 94 3.57 -21.71 0.84
CA LEU A 94 4.03 -20.50 0.15
C LEU A 94 5.54 -20.45 -0.12
N GLY A 95 6.25 -21.55 0.14
CA GLY A 95 7.71 -21.57 0.04
C GLY A 95 8.37 -20.58 0.99
N ASN A 96 9.28 -19.75 0.48
CA ASN A 96 10.03 -18.78 1.29
C ASN A 96 9.16 -17.59 1.72
N GLN A 97 8.91 -17.49 3.03
CA GLN A 97 8.11 -16.43 3.65
C GLN A 97 8.93 -15.21 4.13
N ALA A 98 10.23 -15.14 3.82
CA ALA A 98 11.07 -14.04 4.26
C ALA A 98 10.53 -12.67 3.83
N GLY A 99 10.05 -12.56 2.58
CA GLY A 99 9.46 -11.30 2.09
C GLY A 99 8.20 -10.89 2.86
N MET A 100 7.35 -11.85 3.23
CA MET A 100 6.14 -11.58 4.02
C MET A 100 6.50 -11.11 5.43
N ARG A 101 7.49 -11.73 6.07
CA ARG A 101 7.97 -11.30 7.40
C ARG A 101 8.55 -9.89 7.38
N GLU A 102 9.37 -9.57 6.40
CA GLU A 102 9.92 -8.21 6.25
C GLU A 102 8.83 -7.17 6.04
N PHE A 103 7.77 -7.53 5.31
CA PHE A 103 6.65 -6.64 5.10
C PHE A 103 5.82 -6.45 6.38
N GLN A 104 5.60 -7.52 7.15
CA GLN A 104 4.98 -7.45 8.48
C GLN A 104 5.80 -6.60 9.46
N GLU A 105 7.13 -6.76 9.45
CA GLU A 105 8.05 -5.93 10.25
C GLU A 105 7.93 -4.46 9.87
N LEU A 106 7.93 -4.13 8.57
CA LEU A 106 7.72 -2.75 8.13
C LEU A 106 6.38 -2.17 8.61
N VAL A 107 5.30 -2.93 8.46
CA VAL A 107 3.96 -2.51 8.92
C VAL A 107 3.97 -2.23 10.42
N ALA A 108 4.63 -3.09 11.21
CA ALA A 108 4.78 -2.89 12.65
C ALA A 108 5.67 -1.67 12.98
N ASP A 109 6.81 -1.51 12.30
CA ASP A 109 7.76 -0.41 12.52
C ASP A 109 7.15 0.96 12.24
N CYS A 110 6.20 1.02 11.31
CA CYS A 110 5.51 2.23 10.89
C CYS A 110 4.12 2.39 11.51
N GLU A 111 3.76 1.53 12.46
CA GLU A 111 2.45 1.53 13.14
C GLU A 111 1.26 1.52 12.17
N LEU A 112 1.44 0.91 11.00
CA LEU A 112 0.43 0.84 9.95
C LEU A 112 -0.60 -0.24 10.31
N THR A 113 -1.84 0.01 9.92
CA THR A 113 -2.95 -0.94 10.09
C THR A 113 -3.59 -1.20 8.74
N ASP A 114 -3.73 -2.47 8.37
CA ASP A 114 -4.51 -2.86 7.19
C ASP A 114 -5.99 -2.52 7.43
N LEU A 115 -6.55 -1.67 6.56
CA LEU A 115 -7.95 -1.26 6.62
C LEU A 115 -8.92 -2.38 6.18
N GLY A 116 -8.38 -3.47 5.65
CA GLY A 116 -9.13 -4.57 5.08
C GLY A 116 -9.77 -4.18 3.75
N TYR A 117 -10.66 -5.04 3.27
CA TYR A 117 -11.29 -4.89 1.97
C TYR A 117 -12.77 -5.24 2.03
N THR A 118 -13.52 -4.71 1.06
CA THR A 118 -14.89 -5.17 0.76
C THR A 118 -14.90 -5.66 -0.68
N GLY A 119 -15.34 -6.91 -0.89
CA GLY A 119 -15.35 -7.55 -2.22
C GLY A 119 -14.39 -8.73 -2.32
N PRO A 120 -13.90 -9.07 -3.53
CA PRO A 120 -12.98 -10.18 -3.71
C PRO A 120 -11.65 -9.96 -2.99
N LYS A 121 -11.20 -10.96 -2.23
CA LYS A 121 -9.93 -10.94 -1.49
C LYS A 121 -8.68 -10.88 -2.38
N LEU A 122 -8.73 -11.57 -3.52
CA LEU A 122 -7.63 -11.61 -4.47
C LEU A 122 -7.92 -10.55 -5.54
N THR A 123 -7.03 -9.58 -5.67
CA THR A 123 -7.18 -8.42 -6.55
C THR A 123 -6.29 -8.50 -7.79
N TRP A 124 -5.37 -9.47 -7.85
CA TRP A 124 -4.51 -9.73 -9.01
C TRP A 124 -4.55 -11.19 -9.46
N TRP A 125 -4.35 -11.40 -10.76
CA TRP A 125 -4.26 -12.72 -11.39
C TRP A 125 -3.13 -12.77 -12.43
N ASN A 126 -2.44 -13.91 -12.53
CA ASN A 126 -1.30 -14.07 -13.44
C ASN A 126 -1.66 -14.31 -14.91
N HIS A 127 -2.94 -14.37 -15.26
CA HIS A 127 -3.38 -14.58 -16.65
C HIS A 127 -2.92 -15.88 -17.30
N GLN A 128 -2.80 -16.97 -16.51
CA GLN A 128 -2.39 -18.29 -16.99
C GLN A 128 -3.43 -19.36 -16.69
N ASP A 129 -3.81 -20.12 -17.72
CA ASP A 129 -4.72 -21.27 -17.57
C ASP A 129 -4.05 -22.44 -16.83
N ASP A 130 -2.75 -22.66 -17.09
CA ASP A 130 -1.94 -23.66 -16.38
C ASP A 130 -1.22 -23.01 -15.20
N GLY A 131 -1.52 -23.49 -13.99
CA GLY A 131 -0.96 -22.96 -12.75
C GLY A 131 -1.43 -21.54 -12.37
N PRO A 132 -2.74 -21.23 -12.32
CA PRO A 132 -3.24 -19.91 -11.96
C PRO A 132 -2.75 -19.46 -10.57
N ILE A 133 -2.37 -18.19 -10.46
CA ILE A 133 -1.95 -17.53 -9.21
C ILE A 133 -2.78 -16.28 -9.03
N GLY A 134 -3.35 -16.12 -7.83
CA GLY A 134 -3.97 -14.87 -7.40
C GLY A 134 -3.40 -14.38 -6.08
N LYS A 135 -3.34 -13.05 -5.92
CA LYS A 135 -2.77 -12.35 -4.76
C LYS A 135 -3.60 -11.12 -4.38
N CYS A 136 -3.47 -10.68 -3.13
CA CYS A 136 -3.97 -9.38 -2.67
C CYS A 136 -2.95 -8.26 -2.97
N HIS A 137 -3.46 -7.05 -3.22
CA HIS A 137 -2.74 -5.78 -3.29
C HIS A 137 -3.42 -4.80 -2.31
N TYR A 138 -2.67 -3.81 -1.82
CA TYR A 138 -3.08 -2.90 -0.74
C TYR A 138 -3.42 -1.50 -1.23
#